data_AF-A0A6G8BYP1-F1
#
_entry.id   AF-A0A6G8BYP1-F1
#
_cell.length_a   1.000
_cell.length_b   1.000
_cell.length_c   1.000
_cell.angle_alpha   90.00
_cell.angle_beta   90.00
_cell.angle_gamma   90.00
#
_symmetry.space_group_name_H-M   'P 1'
#
loop_
_entity.id
_entity.type
_entity.pdbx_description
1 polymer ?
#
loop_
_entity_poly.entity_id
_entity_poly.type
_entity_poly.pdbx_seq_one_letter_code
_entity_poly.pdbx_strand_id
1 'polypeptide(L)'
;MTRFVLLALLFATAVMAGVIYVSEGSEKAVIFYGNNVRASLFTGLLTVGSFLLSMKVFIVVKFKETVFDTEWYKKRLEDRRKIDPQIEHYAPVRNLSRVLFMAIASAIVGSLSQVTIGLIPHVAALTFCVVTASFAGAMLVQTLLLVRRILTEWLDHTEKKPAA
;
A
#
# COMPACT_ATOMS: atom_id res chain seq x y z
N MET A 1 6.44 -0.61 -10.97
CA MET A 1 6.33 -1.51 -9.81
C MET A 1 7.55 -1.43 -8.91
N THR A 2 8.77 -1.63 -9.43
CA THR A 2 10.03 -1.58 -8.63
C THR A 2 10.16 -0.28 -7.84
N ARG A 3 9.79 0.86 -8.44
CA ARG A 3 9.82 2.17 -7.76
C ARG A 3 8.94 2.24 -6.50
N PHE A 4 7.77 1.61 -6.51
CA PHE A 4 6.84 1.61 -5.38
C PHE A 4 7.41 0.81 -4.19
N VAL A 5 7.87 -0.40 -4.47
CA VAL A 5 8.51 -1.26 -3.45
C VAL A 5 9.80 -0.62 -2.93
N LEU A 6 10.62 -0.04 -3.79
CA LEU A 6 11.86 0.64 -3.40
C LEU A 6 11.57 1.84 -2.49
N LEU A 7 10.56 2.66 -2.77
CA LEU A 7 10.18 3.78 -1.92
C LEU A 7 9.67 3.31 -0.55
N ALA A 8 8.87 2.24 -0.52
CA ALA A 8 8.41 1.65 0.75
C ALA A 8 9.58 1.10 1.57
N LEU A 9 10.56 0.48 0.91
CA LEU A 9 11.75 -0.08 1.56
C LEU A 9 12.71 1.01 2.05
N LEU A 10 12.90 2.08 1.28
CA LEU A 10 13.66 3.27 1.72
C LEU A 10 13.00 3.94 2.93
N PHE A 11 11.67 4.07 2.92
CA PHE A 11 10.95 4.61 4.08
C PHE A 11 11.10 3.70 5.31
N ALA A 12 10.94 2.39 5.14
CA ALA A 12 11.07 1.43 6.24
C ALA A 12 12.50 1.39 6.83
N THR A 13 13.53 1.51 5.99
CA THR A 13 14.94 1.58 6.43
C THR A 13 15.27 2.90 7.13
N ALA A 14 14.69 4.02 6.69
CA ALA A 14 14.80 5.30 7.39
C ALA A 14 14.15 5.24 8.78
N VAL A 15 12.97 4.61 8.89
CA VAL A 15 12.33 4.37 10.19
C VAL A 15 13.18 3.46 11.06
N MET A 16 13.78 2.40 10.49
CA MET A 16 14.69 1.51 11.23
C MET A 16 15.86 2.30 11.85
N ALA A 17 16.52 3.14 11.07
CA ALA A 17 17.64 3.96 11.54
C ALA A 17 17.21 4.95 12.65
N GLY A 18 16.04 5.58 12.49
CA GLY A 18 15.47 6.47 13.51
C GLY A 18 15.13 5.73 14.81
N VAL A 19 14.57 4.53 14.72
CA VAL A 19 14.26 3.70 15.90
C VAL A 19 15.53 3.26 16.61
N ILE A 20 16.57 2.82 15.89
CA ILE A 20 17.85 2.43 16.49
C ILE A 20 18.50 3.63 17.20
N TYR A 21 18.53 4.80 16.55
CA TYR A 21 19.10 6.02 17.14
C TYR A 21 18.36 6.47 18.41
N VAL A 22 17.02 6.35 18.43
CA VAL A 22 16.19 6.73 19.59
C VAL A 22 16.19 5.64 20.68
N SER A 23 16.42 4.38 20.32
CA SER A 23 16.28 3.22 21.21
C SER A 23 17.59 2.70 21.80
N GLU A 24 18.75 3.26 21.45
CA GLU A 24 20.03 2.88 22.09
C GLU A 24 19.90 2.96 23.63
N GLY A 25 19.85 1.79 24.28
CA GLY A 25 19.88 1.63 25.73
C GLY A 25 18.57 1.77 26.50
N SER A 26 17.40 1.96 25.88
CA SER A 26 16.15 2.24 26.62
C SER A 26 15.23 1.02 26.78
N GLU A 27 15.41 0.26 27.86
CA GLU A 27 14.50 -0.83 28.28
C GLU A 27 13.04 -0.35 28.45
N LYS A 28 12.87 0.93 28.81
CA LYS A 28 11.57 1.62 28.89
C LYS A 28 10.84 1.67 27.56
N ALA A 29 11.54 1.80 26.43
CA ALA A 29 10.93 1.85 25.10
C ALA A 29 10.32 0.49 24.72
N VAL A 30 11.00 -0.60 25.05
CA VAL A 30 10.51 -1.98 24.83
C VAL A 30 9.25 -2.25 25.67
N ILE A 31 9.27 -1.85 26.95
CA ILE A 31 8.12 -2.00 27.85
C ILE A 31 6.93 -1.15 27.37
N PHE A 32 7.17 0.11 27.00
CA PHE A 32 6.13 1.00 26.49
C PHE A 32 5.49 0.46 25.20
N TYR A 33 6.32 -0.03 24.28
CA TYR A 33 5.87 -0.66 23.04
C TYR A 33 4.97 -1.88 23.30
N GLY A 34 5.45 -2.80 24.15
CA GLY A 34 4.74 -4.03 24.47
C GLY A 34 3.38 -3.78 25.10
N ASN A 35 3.29 -2.79 25.97
CA ASN A 35 2.07 -2.50 26.73
C ASN A 35 1.06 -1.62 25.98
N ASN A 36 1.51 -0.64 25.20
CA ASN A 36 0.61 0.39 24.64
C ASN A 36 0.47 0.35 23.11
N VAL A 37 1.52 -0.06 22.39
CA VAL A 37 1.61 0.15 20.94
C VAL A 37 1.36 -1.14 20.17
N ARG A 38 1.91 -2.26 20.64
CA ARG A 38 1.87 -3.56 19.94
C ARG A 38 0.44 -4.01 19.62
N ALA A 39 -0.45 -3.97 20.60
CA ALA A 39 -1.83 -4.42 20.41
C ALA A 39 -2.57 -3.55 19.38
N SER A 40 -2.37 -2.23 19.42
CA SER A 40 -2.96 -1.29 18.46
C SER A 40 -2.40 -1.45 17.05
N LEU A 41 -1.09 -1.71 16.91
CA LEU A 41 -0.49 -2.00 15.61
C LEU A 41 -0.98 -3.33 15.04
N PHE A 42 -1.08 -4.36 15.88
CA PHE A 42 -1.62 -5.66 15.49
C PHE A 42 -3.05 -5.52 14.95
N THR A 43 -3.93 -4.93 15.73
CA THR A 43 -5.34 -4.77 15.36
C THR A 43 -5.48 -3.85 14.15
N GLY A 44 -4.79 -2.72 14.11
CA GLY A 44 -4.83 -1.78 12.99
C GLY A 44 -4.39 -2.42 11.66
N LEU A 45 -3.25 -3.12 11.65
CA LEU A 45 -2.75 -3.79 10.46
C LEU A 45 -3.66 -4.95 10.02
N LEU A 46 -4.18 -5.74 10.96
CA LEU A 46 -5.06 -6.85 10.66
C LEU A 46 -6.42 -6.35 10.10
N THR A 47 -6.99 -5.30 10.69
CA THR A 47 -8.24 -4.70 10.23
C THR A 47 -8.08 -4.12 8.84
N VAL A 48 -7.03 -3.34 8.59
CA VAL A 48 -6.80 -2.75 7.26
C VAL A 48 -6.52 -3.85 6.22
N GLY A 49 -5.69 -4.84 6.56
CA GLY A 49 -5.41 -5.97 5.67
C GLY A 49 -6.68 -6.76 5.31
N SER A 50 -7.53 -7.05 6.29
CA SER A 50 -8.79 -7.78 6.09
C SER A 50 -9.81 -6.97 5.29
N PHE A 51 -9.94 -5.67 5.59
CA PHE A 51 -10.82 -4.76 4.86
C PHE A 51 -10.41 -4.66 3.39
N LEU A 52 -9.12 -4.42 3.11
CA LEU A 52 -8.62 -4.35 1.74
C LEU A 52 -8.73 -5.69 1.01
N LEU A 53 -8.52 -6.81 1.69
CA LEU A 53 -8.72 -8.14 1.11
C LEU A 53 -10.17 -8.33 0.65
N SER A 54 -11.13 -7.97 1.49
CA SER A 54 -12.56 -8.02 1.16
C SER A 54 -12.89 -7.10 -0.03
N MET A 55 -12.36 -5.87 -0.02
CA MET A 55 -12.68 -4.86 -1.02
C MET A 55 -11.87 -4.99 -2.33
N LYS A 56 -10.81 -5.82 -2.37
CA LYS A 56 -9.87 -5.84 -3.52
C LYS A 56 -10.54 -6.11 -4.85
N VAL A 57 -11.43 -7.11 -4.87
CA VAL A 57 -12.08 -7.55 -6.11
C VAL A 57 -13.02 -6.45 -6.58
N PHE A 58 -13.77 -5.86 -5.65
CA PHE A 58 -14.65 -4.73 -5.94
C PHE A 58 -13.89 -3.54 -6.54
N ILE A 59 -12.79 -3.12 -5.93
CA ILE A 59 -11.96 -2.00 -6.44
C ILE A 59 -11.46 -2.29 -7.87
N VAL A 60 -10.89 -3.48 -8.09
CA VAL A 60 -10.30 -3.85 -9.39
C VAL A 60 -11.36 -3.95 -10.48
N VAL A 61 -12.50 -4.59 -10.19
CA VAL A 61 -13.61 -4.74 -11.14
C VAL A 61 -14.25 -3.39 -11.42
N LYS A 62 -14.51 -2.56 -10.40
CA LYS A 62 -15.10 -1.23 -10.62
C LYS A 62 -14.21 -0.31 -11.42
N PHE A 63 -12.91 -0.27 -11.13
CA PHE A 63 -12.02 0.52 -11.97
C PHE A 63 -12.01 0.02 -13.41
N LYS A 64 -11.94 -1.31 -13.63
CA LYS A 64 -12.03 -1.89 -14.97
C LYS A 64 -13.28 -1.43 -15.71
N GLU A 65 -14.46 -1.64 -15.13
CA GLU A 65 -15.75 -1.32 -15.75
C GLU A 65 -15.93 0.19 -15.97
N THR A 66 -15.62 1.01 -14.97
CA THR A 66 -15.96 2.44 -14.95
C THR A 66 -14.93 3.31 -15.68
N VAL A 67 -13.66 2.90 -15.71
CA VAL A 67 -12.57 3.69 -16.30
C VAL A 67 -12.04 3.04 -17.57
N PHE A 68 -11.65 1.76 -17.50
CA PHE A 68 -10.84 1.13 -18.56
C PHE A 68 -11.67 0.52 -19.70
N ASP A 69 -12.93 0.15 -19.46
CA ASP A 69 -13.83 -0.39 -20.49
C ASP A 69 -14.53 0.70 -21.31
N THR A 70 -14.31 1.98 -20.95
CA THR A 70 -14.89 3.13 -21.64
C THR A 70 -14.25 3.40 -23.01
N GLU A 71 -15.06 3.89 -23.95
CA GLU A 71 -14.61 4.24 -25.31
C GLU A 71 -13.55 5.35 -25.33
N TRP A 72 -13.59 6.28 -24.38
CA TRP A 72 -12.59 7.34 -24.29
C TRP A 72 -11.21 6.79 -23.93
N TYR A 73 -11.15 5.82 -23.02
CA TYR A 73 -9.88 5.21 -22.60
C TYR A 73 -9.30 4.36 -23.73
N LYS A 74 -10.15 3.62 -24.46
CA LYS A 74 -9.75 2.87 -25.66
C LYS A 74 -9.12 3.77 -26.72
N LYS A 75 -9.76 4.90 -27.07
CA LYS A 75 -9.20 5.87 -28.03
C LYS A 75 -7.87 6.47 -27.57
N ARG A 76 -7.77 6.85 -26.29
CA ARG A 76 -6.53 7.35 -25.69
C ARG A 76 -5.42 6.29 -25.74
N LEU A 77 -5.75 5.02 -25.53
CA LEU A 77 -4.81 3.93 -25.63
C LEU A 77 -4.35 3.70 -27.07
N GLU A 78 -5.27 3.76 -28.04
CA GLU A 78 -4.92 3.69 -29.46
C GLU A 78 -3.95 4.79 -29.86
N ASP A 79 -4.19 6.03 -29.40
CA ASP A 79 -3.28 7.15 -29.64
C ASP A 79 -1.91 6.95 -28.99
N ARG A 80 -1.86 6.35 -27.79
CA ARG A 80 -0.60 5.99 -27.13
C ARG A 80 0.10 4.81 -27.81
N ARG A 81 -0.65 3.86 -28.38
CA ARG A 81 -0.12 2.70 -29.12
C ARG A 81 0.56 3.08 -30.43
N LYS A 82 0.18 4.22 -31.02
CA LYS A 82 0.89 4.80 -32.17
C LYS A 82 2.33 5.19 -31.82
N ILE A 83 2.60 5.49 -30.56
CA ILE A 83 3.93 5.88 -30.06
C ILE A 83 4.66 4.67 -29.48
N ASP A 84 3.96 3.82 -28.74
CA ASP A 84 4.50 2.59 -28.16
C ASP A 84 3.50 1.42 -28.32
N PRO A 85 3.71 0.52 -29.30
CA PRO A 85 2.79 -0.57 -29.59
C PRO A 85 2.75 -1.66 -28.50
N GLN A 86 3.67 -1.66 -27.53
CA GLN A 86 3.70 -2.66 -26.46
C GLN A 86 2.78 -2.33 -25.27
N ILE A 87 2.08 -1.20 -25.29
CA ILE A 87 1.20 -0.82 -24.17
C ILE A 87 -0.03 -1.77 -24.10
N GLU A 88 -0.09 -2.56 -23.03
CA GLU A 88 -1.24 -3.38 -22.67
C GLU A 88 -2.42 -2.53 -22.15
N HIS A 89 -3.63 -2.83 -22.60
CA HIS A 89 -4.86 -2.10 -22.22
C HIS A 89 -5.12 -2.09 -20.72
N TYR A 90 -4.98 -3.25 -20.08
CA TYR A 90 -5.25 -3.43 -18.65
C TYR A 90 -4.00 -3.31 -17.77
N ALA A 91 -2.86 -2.83 -18.29
CA ALA A 91 -1.64 -2.65 -17.49
C ALA A 91 -1.86 -1.82 -16.22
N PRO A 92 -2.60 -0.68 -16.24
CA PRO A 92 -2.80 0.11 -15.03
C PRO A 92 -3.66 -0.60 -13.97
N VAL A 93 -4.71 -1.30 -14.38
CA VAL A 93 -5.55 -2.13 -13.49
C VAL A 93 -4.77 -3.30 -12.90
N ARG A 94 -3.95 -3.95 -13.73
CA ARG A 94 -3.07 -5.05 -13.30
C ARG A 94 -2.04 -4.56 -12.27
N ASN A 95 -1.49 -3.37 -12.48
CA ASN A 95 -0.59 -2.72 -11.53
C ASN A 95 -1.29 -2.37 -10.21
N LEU A 96 -2.51 -1.82 -10.28
CA LEU A 96 -3.32 -1.53 -9.10
C LEU A 96 -3.60 -2.79 -8.29
N SER A 97 -4.08 -3.85 -8.95
CA SER A 97 -4.34 -5.15 -8.31
C SER A 97 -3.09 -5.71 -7.62
N ARG A 98 -1.93 -5.63 -8.27
CA ARG A 98 -0.67 -6.13 -7.71
C ARG A 98 -0.18 -5.32 -6.51
N VAL A 99 -0.23 -3.99 -6.58
CA VAL A 99 0.15 -3.11 -5.46
C VAL A 99 -0.79 -3.32 -4.27
N LEU A 100 -2.09 -3.42 -4.53
CA LEU A 100 -3.10 -3.69 -3.52
C LEU A 100 -2.88 -5.06 -2.84
N PHE A 101 -2.57 -6.10 -3.63
CA PHE A 101 -2.21 -7.42 -3.09
C PHE A 101 -0.97 -7.35 -2.20
N MET A 102 0.09 -6.66 -2.63
CA MET A 102 1.30 -6.49 -1.82
C MET A 102 1.02 -5.71 -0.53
N ALA A 103 0.17 -4.68 -0.57
CA ALA A 103 -0.26 -3.94 0.62
C ALA A 103 -1.01 -4.86 1.61
N ILE A 104 -1.98 -5.64 1.12
CA ILE A 104 -2.70 -6.63 1.94
C ILE A 104 -1.74 -7.65 2.55
N ALA A 105 -0.88 -8.25 1.73
CA ALA A 105 0.10 -9.23 2.18
C ALA A 105 1.03 -8.65 3.24
N SER A 106 1.55 -7.44 3.02
CA SER A 106 2.41 -6.75 3.97
C SER A 106 1.70 -6.40 5.28
N ALA A 107 0.41 -6.05 5.24
CA ALA A 107 -0.37 -5.76 6.44
C ALA A 107 -0.66 -7.02 7.27
N ILE A 108 -0.99 -8.14 6.62
CA ILE A 108 -1.19 -9.44 7.29
C ILE A 108 0.12 -9.97 7.88
N VAL A 109 1.20 -9.95 7.10
CA VAL A 109 2.53 -10.36 7.60
C VAL A 109 2.99 -9.42 8.73
N GLY A 110 2.75 -8.12 8.58
CA GLY A 110 3.00 -7.12 9.61
C GLY A 110 2.25 -7.43 10.90
N SER A 111 0.95 -7.70 10.85
CA SER A 111 0.15 -8.04 12.05
C SER A 111 0.61 -9.36 12.68
N LEU A 112 0.86 -10.41 11.89
CA LEU A 112 1.39 -11.68 12.41
C LEU A 112 2.77 -11.50 13.08
N SER A 113 3.62 -10.63 12.54
CA SER A 113 4.92 -10.32 13.16
C SER A 113 4.76 -9.63 14.52
N GLN A 114 3.71 -8.82 14.72
CA GLN A 114 3.43 -8.17 16.01
C GLN A 114 3.12 -9.16 17.12
N VAL A 115 2.40 -10.24 16.80
CA VAL A 115 1.98 -11.25 17.79
C VAL A 115 3.06 -12.28 18.05
N THR A 116 3.82 -12.66 17.01
CA THR A 116 4.88 -13.68 17.12
C THR A 116 6.18 -13.09 17.66
N ILE A 117 6.79 -12.16 16.93
CA ILE A 117 8.12 -11.60 17.25
C ILE A 117 8.00 -10.49 18.30
N GLY A 118 6.93 -9.69 18.27
CA GLY A 118 6.69 -8.59 19.20
C GLY A 118 6.40 -9.00 20.66
N LEU A 119 6.36 -10.31 20.96
CA LEU A 119 6.27 -10.82 22.33
C LEU A 119 7.63 -10.91 23.02
N ILE A 120 8.71 -10.98 22.26
CA ILE A 120 10.07 -11.11 22.78
C ILE A 120 10.56 -9.73 23.26
N PRO A 121 10.94 -9.56 24.54
CA PRO A 121 11.39 -8.29 25.10
C PRO A 121 12.84 -7.97 24.68
N HIS A 122 13.09 -7.90 23.37
CA HIS A 122 14.37 -7.52 22.79
C HIS A 122 14.21 -6.31 21.85
N VAL A 123 15.21 -5.41 21.87
CA VAL A 123 15.26 -4.22 21.00
C VAL A 123 15.22 -4.59 19.52
N ALA A 124 15.83 -5.72 19.15
CA ALA A 124 15.77 -6.26 17.78
C ALA A 124 14.34 -6.65 17.37
N ALA A 125 13.57 -7.26 18.28
CA ALA A 125 12.19 -7.65 18.02
C ALA A 125 11.27 -6.43 17.86
N LEU A 126 11.43 -5.41 18.71
CA LEU A 126 10.76 -4.11 18.57
C LEU A 126 11.08 -3.46 17.21
N THR A 127 12.36 -3.38 16.88
CA THR A 127 12.82 -2.74 15.63
C THR A 127 12.23 -3.45 14.42
N PHE A 128 12.26 -4.78 14.41
CA PHE A 128 11.66 -5.57 13.33
C PHE A 128 10.16 -5.29 13.19
N CYS A 129 9.42 -5.30 14.30
CA CYS A 129 7.98 -5.07 14.29
C CYS A 129 7.58 -3.66 13.85
N VAL A 130 8.34 -2.64 14.24
CA VAL A 130 8.09 -1.26 13.79
C VAL A 130 8.36 -1.14 12.29
N VAL A 131 9.46 -1.73 11.81
CA VAL A 131 9.83 -1.70 10.38
C VAL A 131 8.80 -2.41 9.52
N THR A 132 8.31 -3.58 9.93
CA THR A 132 7.26 -4.29 9.18
C THR A 132 5.96 -3.50 9.16
N ALA A 133 5.58 -2.87 10.28
CA ALA A 133 4.41 -2.00 10.35
C ALA A 133 4.54 -0.76 9.46
N SER A 134 5.70 -0.11 9.46
CA SER A 134 5.97 1.07 8.62
C SER A 134 6.02 0.71 7.13
N PHE A 135 6.58 -0.44 6.78
CA PHE A 135 6.55 -0.94 5.40
C PHE A 135 5.11 -1.18 4.91
N ALA A 136 4.28 -1.84 5.73
CA ALA A 136 2.87 -2.04 5.41
C ALA A 136 2.13 -0.69 5.26
N GLY A 137 2.37 0.25 6.17
CA GLY A 137 1.84 1.61 6.09
C GLY A 137 2.24 2.33 4.78
N ALA A 138 3.50 2.25 4.38
CA ALA A 138 3.97 2.85 3.14
C ALA A 138 3.30 2.23 1.90
N MET A 139 3.13 0.91 1.88
CA MET A 139 2.41 0.22 0.79
C MET A 139 0.94 0.62 0.71
N LEU A 140 0.30 0.83 1.85
CA LEU A 140 -1.07 1.34 1.94
C LEU A 140 -1.18 2.76 1.36
N VAL A 141 -0.27 3.67 1.75
CA VAL A 141 -0.24 5.04 1.22
C VAL A 141 -0.06 5.04 -0.29
N GLN A 142 0.83 4.20 -0.82
CA GLN A 142 1.04 4.11 -2.26
C GLN A 142 -0.19 3.57 -3.00
N THR A 143 -0.89 2.60 -2.41
CA THR A 143 -2.16 2.11 -2.92
C THR A 143 -3.19 3.22 -2.99
N LEU A 144 -3.33 4.02 -1.92
CA LEU A 144 -4.23 5.17 -1.87
C LEU A 144 -3.90 6.22 -2.93
N LEU A 145 -2.62 6.54 -3.13
CA LEU A 145 -2.19 7.48 -4.16
C LEU A 145 -2.50 6.97 -5.58
N LEU A 146 -2.33 5.67 -5.83
CA LEU A 146 -2.63 5.08 -7.13
C LEU A 146 -4.14 5.10 -7.41
N VAL A 147 -4.96 4.73 -6.42
CA VAL A 147 -6.42 4.83 -6.50
C VAL A 147 -6.86 6.27 -6.77
N ARG A 148 -6.33 7.24 -6.01
CA ARG A 148 -6.62 8.67 -6.19
C ARG A 148 -6.28 9.14 -7.60
N ARG A 149 -5.11 8.77 -8.12
CA ARG A 149 -4.70 9.16 -9.47
C ARG A 149 -5.64 8.65 -10.56
N ILE A 150 -6.04 7.38 -10.47
CA ILE A 150 -6.98 6.78 -11.44
C ILE A 150 -8.35 7.47 -11.35
N LEU A 151 -8.82 7.73 -10.12
CA LEU A 151 -10.09 8.40 -9.90
C LEU A 151 -10.09 9.85 -10.41
N THR A 152 -9.03 10.61 -10.14
CA THR A 152 -8.87 11.99 -10.65
C THR A 152 -8.83 12.00 -12.18
N GLU A 153 -8.09 11.09 -12.82
CA GLU A 153 -8.06 11.02 -14.30
C GLU A 153 -9.44 10.70 -14.90
N TRP A 154 -10.24 9.88 -14.21
CA TRP A 154 -11.61 9.59 -14.61
C TRP A 154 -12.58 10.76 -14.38
N LEU A 155 -12.48 11.44 -13.23
CA LEU A 155 -13.28 12.62 -12.91
C LEU A 155 -12.99 13.77 -13.87
N ASP A 156 -11.71 14.08 -14.10
CA ASP A 156 -11.28 15.12 -15.04
C ASP A 156 -11.81 14.87 -16.46
N HIS A 157 -11.91 13.60 -16.88
CA HIS A 157 -12.52 13.25 -18.15
C HIS A 157 -14.04 13.49 -18.16
N THR A 158 -14.71 13.11 -17.07
CA THR A 158 -16.16 13.22 -16.95
C THR A 158 -16.61 14.69 -16.86
N GLU A 159 -15.86 15.53 -16.16
CA GLU A 159 -16.14 16.97 -16.03
C GLU A 159 -15.83 17.76 -17.32
N LYS A 160 -14.81 17.36 -18.10
CA LYS A 160 -14.50 17.99 -19.39
C LYS A 160 -15.52 17.71 -20.48
N LYS A 161 -16.43 16.77 -20.27
CA LYS A 161 -17.60 16.58 -21.11
C LYS A 161 -18.71 17.47 -20.53
N PRO A 162 -18.96 18.69 -21.06
CA PRO A 162 -20.16 19.41 -20.65
C PRO A 162 -21.34 18.49 -20.93
N ALA A 163 -22.23 18.39 -19.94
CA ALA A 163 -23.45 17.60 -20.00
C ALA A 163 -24.08 17.74 -21.40
N ALA A 164 -24.14 16.61 -22.12
CA ALA A 164 -24.91 16.51 -23.35
C ALA A 164 -26.39 16.41 -23.00
#